data_AF-A0A1Q3D0A5-F1
#
_entry.id   AF-A0A1Q3D0A5-F1
#
_cell.length_a   1.000
_cell.length_b   1.000
_cell.length_c   1.000
_cell.angle_alpha   90.00
_cell.angle_beta   90.00
_cell.angle_gamma   90.00
#
_symmetry.space_group_name_H-M   'P 1'
#
loop_
_entity.id
_entity.type
_entity.pdbx_description
1 polymer ?
#
loop_
_entity_poly.entity_id
_entity_poly.type
_entity_poly.pdbx_seq_one_letter_code
_entity_poly.pdbx_strand_id
1 'polypeptide(L)'
;MALNAGRFYAFEKAHRLDPTSSGCGVRQFKTALLQRLERGRVKKSDAREMQSFYQHYYKKYIQALQNAADKADRAQLTKAYQTANVLFEVLKAANVLQRLQILS
;
A
#
# COMPACT_ATOMS: atom_id res chain seq x y z
N MET A 1 5.54 15.20 1.76
CA MET A 1 4.27 15.18 0.98
C MET A 1 4.26 16.06 -0.29
N ALA A 2 5.37 16.61 -0.80
CA ALA A 2 5.33 17.63 -1.87
C ALA A 2 5.30 17.12 -3.35
N LEU A 3 5.54 15.83 -3.61
CA LEU A 3 5.77 15.33 -4.99
C LEU A 3 4.50 15.20 -5.87
N ASN A 4 3.29 15.31 -5.30
CA ASN A 4 2.04 15.12 -6.04
C ASN A 4 1.33 16.43 -6.44
N ALA A 5 1.66 17.56 -5.80
CA ALA A 5 0.97 18.84 -6.03
C ALA A 5 1.25 19.42 -7.44
N GLY A 6 2.52 19.48 -7.85
CA GLY A 6 2.88 20.03 -9.17
C GLY A 6 2.38 19.18 -10.35
N ARG A 7 2.27 17.86 -10.17
CA ARG A 7 1.77 16.93 -11.20
C ARG A 7 0.26 17.03 -11.38
N PHE A 8 -0.48 17.17 -10.29
CA PHE A 8 -1.93 17.39 -10.34
C PHE A 8 -2.25 18.75 -10.96
N TYR A 9 -1.52 19.80 -10.59
CA TYR A 9 -1.65 21.13 -11.19
C TYR A 9 -1.37 21.11 -12.70
N ALA A 10 -0.31 20.45 -13.16
CA ALA A 10 0.00 20.32 -14.59
C ALA A 10 -1.09 19.55 -15.36
N PHE A 11 -1.66 18.50 -14.76
CA PHE A 11 -2.77 17.74 -15.34
C PHE A 11 -4.04 18.59 -15.45
N GLU A 12 -4.45 19.27 -14.37
CA GLU A 12 -5.62 20.19 -14.39
C GLU A 12 -5.43 21.30 -15.42
N LYS A 13 -4.24 21.91 -15.48
CA LYS A 13 -3.97 23.00 -16.43
C LYS A 13 -4.05 22.50 -17.87
N ALA A 14 -3.47 21.35 -18.19
CA ALA A 14 -3.58 20.74 -19.51
C ALA A 14 -5.03 20.33 -19.84
N HIS A 15 -5.82 19.89 -18.84
CA HIS A 15 -7.22 19.54 -19.03
C HIS A 15 -8.10 20.75 -19.33
N ARG A 16 -7.89 21.87 -18.63
CA ARG A 16 -8.61 23.13 -18.89
C ARG A 16 -8.28 23.76 -20.24
N LEU A 17 -7.03 23.63 -20.72
CA LEU A 17 -6.57 24.26 -21.96
C LEU A 17 -7.02 23.52 -23.23
N ASP A 18 -7.21 22.20 -23.17
CA ASP A 18 -7.71 21.40 -24.29
C ASP A 18 -8.61 20.28 -23.75
N PRO A 19 -9.86 20.57 -23.38
CA PRO A 19 -10.73 19.60 -22.72
C PRO A 19 -11.05 18.41 -23.62
N THR A 20 -11.16 18.61 -24.94
CA THR A 20 -11.44 17.55 -25.92
C THR A 20 -10.23 16.66 -26.20
N SER A 21 -9.03 17.06 -25.73
CA SER A 21 -7.77 16.33 -25.95
C SER A 21 -7.56 16.01 -27.43
N SER A 22 -7.86 17.01 -28.27
CA SER A 22 -8.02 16.88 -29.71
C SER A 22 -6.67 16.76 -30.44
N GLY A 23 -5.57 17.17 -29.81
CA GLY A 23 -4.20 16.90 -30.27
C GLY A 23 -3.64 15.58 -29.74
N CYS A 24 -3.09 14.73 -30.61
CA CYS A 24 -2.50 13.43 -30.27
C CYS A 24 -1.44 13.52 -29.14
N GLY A 25 -0.60 14.57 -29.15
CA GLY A 25 0.41 14.81 -28.11
C GLY A 25 -0.17 15.18 -26.74
N VAL A 26 -1.26 15.95 -26.70
CA VAL A 26 -1.91 16.36 -25.43
C VAL A 26 -2.59 15.16 -24.77
N ARG A 27 -3.24 14.30 -25.55
CA ARG A 27 -3.86 13.07 -25.04
C ARG A 27 -2.81 12.12 -24.46
N GLN A 28 -1.69 11.91 -25.15
CA GLN A 28 -0.57 11.10 -24.65
C GLN A 28 0.03 11.70 -23.37
N PHE A 29 0.24 13.02 -23.35
CA PHE A 29 0.76 13.74 -22.19
C PHE A 29 -0.14 13.60 -20.96
N LYS A 30 -1.45 13.82 -21.10
CA LYS A 30 -2.43 13.64 -20.02
C LYS A 30 -2.49 12.19 -19.54
N THR A 31 -2.45 11.23 -20.46
CA THR A 31 -2.44 9.79 -20.13
C THR A 31 -1.21 9.41 -19.31
N ALA A 32 -0.03 9.86 -19.73
CA ALA A 32 1.22 9.61 -19.02
C ALA A 32 1.25 10.29 -17.64
N LEU A 33 0.69 11.49 -17.51
CA LEU A 33 0.53 12.17 -16.22
C LEU A 33 -0.43 11.42 -15.30
N LEU A 34 -1.57 10.96 -15.81
CA LEU A 34 -2.55 10.19 -15.04
C LEU A 34 -1.95 8.88 -14.53
N GLN A 35 -1.28 8.11 -15.40
CA GLN A 35 -0.60 6.87 -14.99
C GLN A 35 0.47 7.10 -13.91
N ARG A 36 1.21 8.23 -13.99
CA ARG A 36 2.22 8.59 -12.98
C ARG A 36 1.59 9.09 -11.67
N LEU A 37 0.44 9.77 -11.73
CA LEU A 37 -0.34 10.18 -10.57
C LEU A 37 -0.96 8.96 -9.87
N GLU A 38 -1.50 8.01 -10.62
CA GLU A 38 -2.01 6.74 -10.09
C GLU A 38 -0.89 5.91 -9.46
N ARG A 39 0.25 5.74 -10.14
CA ARG A 39 1.44 5.08 -9.56
C ARG A 39 1.98 5.80 -8.32
N GLY A 40 1.94 7.14 -8.29
CA GLY A 40 2.34 7.96 -7.15
C GLY A 40 1.35 7.93 -5.97
N ARG A 41 0.06 7.68 -6.23
CA ARG A 41 -0.96 7.37 -5.21
C ARG A 41 -0.79 5.96 -4.64
N VAL A 42 -0.15 5.06 -5.39
CA VAL A 42 0.33 3.75 -4.92
C VAL A 42 1.77 3.85 -4.39
N LYS A 43 2.16 4.98 -3.78
CA LYS A 43 3.15 4.87 -2.70
C LYS A 43 2.45 4.10 -1.59
N LYS A 44 2.64 2.77 -1.56
CA LYS A 44 2.20 1.98 -0.41
C LYS A 44 2.87 2.63 0.80
N SER A 45 2.07 3.11 1.73
CA SER A 45 2.62 3.54 3.00
C SER A 45 3.21 2.33 3.70
N ASP A 46 4.20 2.55 4.56
CA ASP A 46 4.82 1.47 5.34
C ASP A 46 3.75 0.63 6.06
N ALA A 47 2.68 1.25 6.56
CA ALA A 47 1.57 0.52 7.18
C ALA A 47 0.80 -0.39 6.19
N ARG A 48 0.64 0.01 4.93
CA ARG A 48 -0.05 -0.80 3.91
C ARG A 48 0.80 -1.99 3.44
N GLU A 49 2.12 -1.82 3.40
CA GLU A 49 3.04 -2.94 3.18
C GLU A 49 3.06 -3.90 4.36
N MET A 50 3.13 -3.38 5.60
CA MET A 50 3.07 -4.22 6.80
C MET A 50 1.73 -4.96 6.94
N GLN A 51 0.62 -4.33 6.55
CA GLN A 51 -0.69 -4.99 6.52
C GLN A 51 -0.71 -6.15 5.51
N SER A 52 -0.16 -5.92 4.31
CA SER A 52 -0.08 -6.95 3.27
C SER A 52 0.78 -8.13 3.72
N PHE A 53 1.91 -7.84 4.39
CA PHE A 53 2.80 -8.85 4.94
C PHE A 53 2.12 -9.67 6.03
N TYR A 54 1.44 -9.01 6.98
CA TYR A 54 0.69 -9.67 8.05
C TYR A 54 -0.38 -10.63 7.49
N GLN A 55 -1.18 -10.18 6.51
CA GLN A 55 -2.20 -11.01 5.87
C GLN A 55 -1.60 -12.22 5.15
N HIS A 56 -0.48 -12.04 4.45
CA HIS A 56 0.19 -13.12 3.76
C HIS A 56 0.76 -14.15 4.75
N TYR A 57 1.40 -13.68 5.82
CA TYR A 57 1.94 -14.54 6.87
C TYR A 57 0.85 -15.38 7.53
N TYR A 58 -0.28 -14.75 7.89
CA TYR A 58 -1.40 -15.43 8.54
C TYR A 58 -1.93 -16.60 7.69
N LYS A 59 -2.20 -16.36 6.40
CA LYS A 59 -2.69 -17.41 5.49
C LYS A 59 -1.66 -18.53 5.30
N LYS A 60 -0.39 -18.18 5.15
CA LYS A 60 0.65 -19.15 4.80
C LYS A 60 1.05 -20.04 5.98
N TYR A 61 1.10 -19.48 7.19
CA TYR A 61 1.65 -20.19 8.35
C TYR A 61 0.56 -20.55 9.36
N ILE A 62 -0.27 -19.61 9.79
CA ILE A 62 -1.27 -19.89 10.84
C ILE A 62 -2.38 -20.79 10.29
N GLN A 63 -2.98 -20.42 9.15
CA GLN A 63 -4.09 -21.20 8.58
C GLN A 63 -3.63 -22.60 8.13
N ALA A 64 -2.43 -22.71 7.55
CA ALA A 64 -1.87 -24.00 7.14
C ALA A 64 -1.61 -24.92 8.34
N LEU A 65 -0.99 -24.40 9.42
CA LEU A 65 -0.68 -25.17 10.62
C LEU A 65 -1.94 -25.52 11.44
N GLN A 66 -2.98 -24.67 11.41
CA GLN A 66 -4.28 -25.01 12.01
C GLN A 66 -4.95 -26.20 11.31
N ASN A 67 -4.79 -26.31 9.99
CA ASN A 67 -5.38 -27.41 9.22
C ASN A 67 -4.59 -28.73 9.37
N ALA A 68 -3.30 -28.65 9.69
CA ALA A 68 -2.39 -29.80 9.80
C ALA A 68 -2.18 -30.28 11.24
N ALA A 69 -3.18 -30.13 12.12
CA ALA A 69 -3.01 -30.12 13.59
C ALA A 69 -2.60 -31.45 14.28
N ASP A 70 -1.41 -31.97 13.96
CA ASP A 70 -0.68 -32.98 14.70
C ASP A 70 0.13 -32.37 15.86
N LYS A 71 0.68 -33.23 16.74
CA LYS A 71 1.39 -32.80 17.95
C LYS A 71 2.67 -31.98 17.64
N ALA A 72 3.34 -32.27 16.52
CA ALA A 72 4.50 -31.53 16.03
C ALA A 72 4.09 -30.14 15.48
N ASP A 73 3.00 -30.09 14.73
CA ASP A 73 2.46 -28.87 14.14
C ASP A 73 1.92 -27.89 15.21
N ARG A 74 1.42 -28.39 16.35
CA ARG A 74 1.03 -27.53 17.47
C ARG A 74 2.16 -26.68 18.02
N ALA A 75 3.38 -27.23 18.14
CA ALA A 75 4.53 -26.45 18.62
C ALA A 75 4.95 -25.37 17.61
N GLN A 76 4.85 -25.67 16.31
CA GLN A 76 5.08 -24.70 15.25
C GLN A 76 3.99 -23.63 15.21
N LEU A 77 2.73 -24.01 15.46
CA LEU A 77 1.60 -23.10 15.53
C LEU A 77 1.76 -22.09 16.67
N THR A 78 2.22 -22.53 17.85
CA THR A 78 2.54 -21.61 18.97
C THR A 78 3.61 -20.58 18.56
N LYS A 79 4.68 -21.01 17.88
CA LYS A 79 5.72 -20.09 17.37
C LYS A 79 5.19 -19.13 16.29
N ALA A 80 4.30 -19.62 15.42
CA ALA A 80 3.66 -18.80 14.40
C ALA A 80 2.78 -17.71 15.03
N TYR A 81 2.05 -18.03 16.10
CA TYR A 81 1.28 -17.03 16.86
C TYR A 81 2.16 -15.98 17.54
N GLN A 82 3.28 -16.39 18.14
CA GLN A 82 4.24 -15.44 18.72
C GLN A 82 4.76 -14.47 17.66
N THR A 83 5.10 -14.98 16.48
CA THR A 83 5.56 -14.16 15.34
C THR A 83 4.45 -13.22 14.85
N ALA A 84 3.21 -13.71 14.74
CA ALA A 84 2.07 -12.89 14.34
C ALA A 84 1.82 -11.75 15.33
N ASN A 85 2.01 -11.97 16.63
CA ASN A 85 1.88 -10.93 17.64
C ASN A 85 2.91 -9.80 17.43
N VAL A 86 4.17 -10.16 17.13
CA VAL A 86 5.21 -9.17 16.80
C VAL A 86 4.84 -8.37 15.55
N LEU A 87 4.38 -9.05 14.49
CA LEU A 87 3.96 -8.38 13.26
C LEU A 87 2.77 -7.43 13.48
N PHE A 88 1.84 -7.81 14.37
CA PHE A 88 0.70 -6.96 14.73
C PHE A 88 1.14 -5.69 15.46
N GLU A 89 2.02 -5.79 16.46
CA GLU A 89 2.54 -4.61 17.17
C GLU A 89 3.33 -3.67 16.24
N VAL A 90 4.12 -4.23 15.33
CA VAL A 90 4.85 -3.47 14.31
C VAL A 90 3.89 -2.74 13.37
N LEU A 91 2.84 -3.42 12.89
CA LEU A 91 1.79 -2.80 12.06
C LEU A 91 1.05 -1.68 12.80
N LYS A 92 0.75 -1.87 14.08
CA LYS A 92 0.10 -0.87 14.93
C LYS A 92 0.99 0.37 15.06
N ALA A 93 2.28 0.18 15.34
CA ALA A 93 3.25 1.28 15.41
C ALA A 93 3.36 2.04 14.08
N ALA A 94 3.46 1.32 12.95
CA ALA A 94 3.50 1.94 11.62
C ALA A 94 2.24 2.75 11.30
N ASN A 95 1.06 2.29 11.71
CA ASN A 95 -0.19 3.04 11.55
C ASN A 95 -0.22 4.32 12.39
N VAL A 96 0.26 4.27 13.64
CA VAL A 96 0.35 5.45 14.50
C VAL A 96 1.30 6.48 13.91
N LEU A 97 2.50 6.04 13.48
CA LEU A 97 3.50 6.92 12.86
C LEU A 97 2.97 7.55 11.57
N GLN A 98 2.30 6.77 10.71
CA GLN A 98 1.70 7.31 9.49
C GLN A 98 0.60 8.33 9.80
N ARG A 99 -0.23 8.10 10.83
CA ARG A 99 -1.25 9.09 11.24
C ARG A 99 -0.62 10.40 11.72
N LEU A 100 0.44 10.32 12.52
CA LEU A 100 1.15 11.52 13.00
C LEU A 100 1.78 12.31 11.84
N GLN A 101 2.37 11.63 10.84
CA GLN A 101 2.91 12.26 9.64
C GLN A 101 1.87 12.91 8.72
N ILE A 102 0.58 12.54 8.85
CA ILE A 102 -0.51 13.18 8.11
C ILE A 102 -1.00 14.45 8.85
N LEU A 103 -0.79 14.53 10.17
CA LEU A 103 -1.24 15.63 11.03
C LEU A 103 -0.17 16.73 11.21
N SER A 104 1.08 16.48 10.81
CA SER A 104 2.21 17.42 10.82
C SER A 104 2.43 18.08 9.47
#